data_AF-K9Y9Q4-F1
#
_entry.id   AF-K9Y9Q4-F1
#
_cell.length_a   1.000
_cell.length_b   1.000
_cell.length_c   1.000
_cell.angle_alpha   90.00
_cell.angle_beta   90.00
_cell.angle_gamma   90.00
#
_symmetry.space_group_name_H-M   'P 1'
#
loop_
_entity.id
_entity.type
_entity.pdbx_description
1 polymer ?
#
loop_
_entity_poly.entity_id
_entity_poly.type
_entity_poly.pdbx_seq_one_letter_code
_entity_poly.pdbx_strand_id
1 'polypeptide(L)'
;MDVRIAKDEELLINNISVTVVSYLGQLATGVDYFEVHLQPSDSEATTIQQALLRIGSTEGALNRELALRSAIAAYKLIGELITYSTEESVIIDTQSLQDVVADDNSEENPPDEETGDYLEEEFYEEKPLTDDIFLCSDGVWDLVSASEIAEKVETAASLQSGVEELTQSWT
;
A
#
# COMPACT_ATOMS: atom_id res chain seq x y z
N MET A 1 -19.43 -19.09 5.85
CA MET A 1 -19.48 -18.11 6.97
C MET A 1 -18.86 -16.86 6.41
N ASP A 2 -19.49 -15.70 6.61
CA ASP A 2 -18.97 -14.45 6.06
C ASP A 2 -18.00 -13.83 7.07
N VAL A 3 -16.82 -13.43 6.60
CA VAL A 3 -15.86 -12.69 7.42
C VAL A 3 -16.14 -11.20 7.27
N ARG A 4 -16.37 -10.50 8.36
CA ARG A 4 -16.57 -9.05 8.35
C ARG A 4 -15.27 -8.34 8.69
N ILE A 5 -15.05 -7.18 8.08
CA ILE A 5 -13.89 -6.32 8.28
C ILE A 5 -14.39 -4.93 8.64
N ALA A 6 -14.26 -4.54 9.90
CA ALA A 6 -14.67 -3.25 10.45
C ALA A 6 -13.60 -2.68 11.40
N LYS A 7 -13.71 -1.39 11.73
CA LYS A 7 -12.79 -0.74 12.67
C LYS A 7 -12.79 -1.42 14.04
N ASP A 8 -11.61 -1.61 14.60
CA ASP A 8 -11.36 -2.30 15.88
C ASP A 8 -11.89 -3.75 15.91
N GLU A 9 -12.26 -4.33 14.76
CA GLU A 9 -12.68 -5.72 14.66
C GLU A 9 -11.46 -6.64 14.79
N GLU A 10 -11.61 -7.68 15.63
CA GLU A 10 -10.59 -8.69 15.86
C GLU A 10 -10.87 -9.95 15.04
N LEU A 11 -9.90 -10.35 14.23
CA LEU A 11 -9.97 -11.49 13.34
C LEU A 11 -8.92 -12.51 13.74
N LEU A 12 -9.31 -13.78 13.80
CA LEU A 12 -8.37 -14.86 14.08
C LEU A 12 -7.96 -15.56 12.79
N ILE A 13 -6.72 -15.37 12.37
CA ILE A 13 -6.16 -15.98 11.14
C ILE A 13 -4.95 -16.84 11.52
N ASN A 14 -5.08 -18.17 11.43
CA ASN A 14 -4.00 -19.13 11.73
C ASN A 14 -3.30 -18.89 13.10
N ASN A 15 -4.07 -18.73 14.18
CA ASN A 15 -3.58 -18.44 15.54
C ASN A 15 -2.92 -17.06 15.72
N ILE A 16 -3.23 -16.13 14.83
CA ILE A 16 -2.83 -14.72 14.95
C ILE A 16 -4.09 -13.89 15.07
N SER A 17 -4.20 -13.13 16.15
CA SER A 17 -5.21 -12.10 16.31
C SER A 17 -4.81 -10.88 15.49
N VAL A 18 -5.72 -10.41 14.65
CA VAL A 18 -5.56 -9.28 13.73
C VAL A 18 -6.63 -8.26 14.09
N THR A 19 -6.23 -7.11 14.62
CA THR A 19 -7.14 -5.99 14.91
C THR A 19 -7.04 -4.95 13.81
N VAL A 20 -8.16 -4.59 13.19
CA VAL A 20 -8.20 -3.59 12.12
C VAL A 20 -8.13 -2.18 12.70
N VAL A 21 -7.14 -1.40 12.27
CA VAL A 21 -6.91 -0.03 12.76
C VAL A 21 -7.53 1.00 11.84
N SER A 22 -7.17 0.96 10.55
CA SER A 22 -7.59 1.97 9.58
C SER A 22 -7.70 1.39 8.17
N TYR A 23 -8.53 2.01 7.34
CA TYR A 23 -8.62 1.68 5.92
C TYR A 23 -7.71 2.61 5.10
N LEU A 24 -6.82 2.03 4.30
CA LEU A 24 -5.81 2.73 3.50
C LEU A 24 -6.24 2.95 2.05
N GLY A 25 -7.37 2.37 1.63
CA GLY A 25 -7.89 2.48 0.26
C GLY A 25 -7.60 1.27 -0.63
N GLN A 26 -7.85 1.43 -1.93
CA GLN A 26 -7.54 0.46 -2.98
C GLN A 26 -6.33 0.91 -3.79
N LEU A 27 -5.13 0.52 -3.36
CA LEU A 27 -3.87 0.87 -4.04
C LEU A 27 -3.59 0.02 -5.28
N ALA A 28 -4.21 -1.17 -5.35
CA ALA A 28 -4.22 -2.02 -6.52
C ALA A 28 -5.66 -2.38 -6.88
N THR A 29 -5.95 -2.52 -8.17
CA THR A 29 -7.30 -2.82 -8.66
C THR A 29 -7.86 -4.08 -8.01
N GLY A 30 -8.96 -3.92 -7.27
CA GLY A 30 -9.64 -5.01 -6.58
C GLY A 30 -8.89 -5.57 -5.37
N VAL A 31 -8.02 -4.77 -4.75
CA VAL A 31 -7.38 -5.09 -3.46
C VAL A 31 -7.58 -3.94 -2.49
N ASP A 32 -8.25 -4.22 -1.38
CA ASP A 32 -8.45 -3.29 -0.26
C ASP A 32 -7.31 -3.44 0.76
N TYR A 33 -6.79 -2.31 1.21
CA TYR A 33 -5.64 -2.23 2.11
C TYR A 33 -6.05 -1.70 3.47
N PHE A 34 -5.60 -2.36 4.52
CA PHE A 34 -5.89 -1.97 5.91
C PHE A 34 -4.62 -1.99 6.73
N GLU A 35 -4.47 -0.99 7.58
CA GLU A 35 -3.53 -1.03 8.68
C GLU A 35 -4.09 -1.92 9.79
N VAL A 36 -3.27 -2.82 10.32
CA VAL A 36 -3.68 -3.76 11.37
C VAL A 36 -2.63 -3.90 12.45
N HIS A 37 -3.07 -4.28 13.64
CA HIS A 37 -2.24 -4.75 14.71
C HIS A 37 -2.32 -6.27 14.81
N LEU A 38 -1.17 -6.92 14.93
CA LEU A 38 -1.05 -8.35 15.10
C LEU A 38 -0.67 -8.68 16.53
N GLN A 39 -1.36 -9.66 17.10
CA GLN A 39 -1.02 -10.27 18.37
C GLN A 39 -1.03 -11.80 18.24
N PRO A 40 0.08 -12.49 18.54
CA PRO A 40 0.09 -13.95 18.55
C PRO A 40 -0.87 -14.47 19.61
N SER A 41 -1.74 -15.43 19.28
CA SER A 41 -2.71 -15.96 20.25
C SER A 41 -2.05 -16.75 21.38
N ASP A 42 -0.85 -17.30 21.14
CA ASP A 42 -0.15 -18.21 22.05
C ASP A 42 0.97 -17.54 22.87
N SER A 43 1.17 -16.23 22.75
CA SER A 43 2.26 -15.53 23.43
C SER A 43 1.75 -14.62 24.55
N GLU A 44 2.26 -14.84 25.77
CA GLU A 44 2.14 -13.90 26.90
C GLU A 44 2.84 -12.54 26.62
N ALA A 45 3.50 -12.41 25.47
CA ALA A 45 4.13 -11.18 25.03
C ALA A 45 3.09 -10.19 24.48
N THR A 46 3.02 -9.00 25.09
CA THR A 46 2.26 -7.82 24.63
C THR A 46 2.89 -7.15 23.40
N THR A 47 3.63 -7.88 22.58
CA THR A 47 4.28 -7.31 21.39
C THR A 47 3.23 -7.12 20.31
N ILE A 48 2.60 -5.95 20.32
CA ILE A 48 1.73 -5.49 19.25
C ILE A 48 2.62 -5.18 18.05
N GLN A 49 2.47 -5.96 16.98
CA GLN A 49 3.18 -5.72 15.73
C GLN A 49 2.25 -5.00 14.75
N GLN A 50 2.67 -3.83 14.26
CA GLN A 50 1.98 -3.14 13.17
C GLN A 50 2.23 -3.86 11.85
N ALA A 51 1.18 -4.08 11.08
CA ALA A 51 1.24 -4.81 9.82
C ALA A 51 0.18 -4.32 8.81
N LEU A 52 0.22 -4.89 7.61
CA LEU A 52 -0.67 -4.57 6.51
C LEU A 52 -1.54 -5.78 6.17
N LEU A 53 -2.86 -5.61 6.29
CA LEU A 53 -3.84 -6.57 5.78
C LEU A 53 -4.26 -6.16 4.37
N ARG A 54 -4.31 -7.15 3.47
CA ARG A 54 -4.73 -6.98 2.09
C ARG A 54 -5.84 -7.97 1.78
N ILE A 55 -6.94 -7.48 1.24
CA ILE A 55 -8.11 -8.28 0.93
C ILE A 55 -8.40 -8.14 -0.55
N GLY A 56 -8.55 -9.26 -1.26
CA GLY A 56 -8.83 -9.23 -2.68
C GLY A 56 -9.28 -10.60 -3.20
N SER A 57 -9.66 -10.64 -4.46
CA SER A 57 -10.13 -11.87 -5.12
C SER A 57 -9.02 -12.92 -5.27
N THR A 58 -9.41 -14.19 -5.17
CA THR A 58 -8.56 -15.37 -5.44
C THR A 58 -8.13 -15.49 -6.90
N GLU A 59 -8.76 -14.75 -7.81
CA GLU A 59 -8.37 -14.64 -9.23
C GLU A 59 -7.76 -13.27 -9.56
N GLY A 60 -7.64 -12.39 -8.56
CA GLY A 60 -7.23 -11.01 -8.69
C GLY A 60 -5.72 -10.77 -8.61
N ALA A 61 -5.36 -9.52 -8.35
CA ALA A 61 -3.96 -9.10 -8.20
C ALA A 61 -3.26 -9.82 -7.04
N LEU A 62 -3.99 -10.10 -5.95
CA LEU A 62 -3.43 -10.75 -4.76
C LEU A 62 -2.93 -12.17 -5.06
N ASN A 63 -3.65 -12.95 -5.85
CA ASN A 63 -3.21 -14.30 -6.23
C ASN A 63 -1.97 -14.28 -7.13
N ARG A 64 -1.89 -13.31 -8.07
CA ARG A 64 -0.67 -13.11 -8.87
C ARG A 64 0.52 -12.73 -8.00
N GLU A 65 0.31 -11.91 -6.97
CA GLU A 65 1.35 -11.58 -5.99
C GLU A 65 1.80 -12.81 -5.20
N LEU A 66 0.87 -13.65 -4.72
CA LEU A 66 1.21 -14.89 -4.01
C LEU A 66 2.07 -15.83 -4.87
N ALA A 67 1.71 -15.98 -6.15
CA ALA A 67 2.50 -16.76 -7.10
C ALA A 67 3.90 -16.16 -7.32
N LEU A 68 3.99 -14.83 -7.48
CA LEU A 68 5.26 -14.13 -7.64
C LEU A 68 6.14 -14.30 -6.41
N ARG A 69 5.59 -14.10 -5.21
CA ARG A 69 6.26 -14.29 -3.92
C ARG A 69 6.84 -15.69 -3.79
N SER A 70 6.12 -16.71 -4.23
CA SER A 70 6.65 -18.08 -4.27
C SER A 70 7.82 -18.22 -5.24
N ALA A 71 7.71 -17.66 -6.45
CA ALA A 71 8.73 -17.73 -7.48
C ALA A 71 10.03 -16.99 -7.11
N ILE A 72 9.94 -15.87 -6.40
CA ILE A 72 11.09 -15.02 -6.05
C ILE A 72 11.47 -15.06 -4.56
N ALA A 73 10.95 -16.03 -3.80
CA ALA A 73 11.18 -16.15 -2.35
C ALA A 73 12.68 -16.13 -1.99
N ALA A 74 13.53 -16.76 -2.81
CA ALA A 74 14.97 -16.83 -2.59
C ALA A 74 15.68 -15.46 -2.68
N TYR A 75 15.08 -14.48 -3.36
CA TYR A 75 15.69 -13.17 -3.60
C TYR A 75 15.37 -12.13 -2.52
N LYS A 76 14.48 -12.43 -1.57
CA LYS A 76 14.07 -11.52 -0.46
C LYS A 76 13.60 -10.12 -0.92
N LEU A 77 13.12 -10.00 -2.16
CA LEU A 77 12.66 -8.73 -2.73
C LEU A 77 11.27 -8.29 -2.25
N ILE A 78 10.51 -9.22 -1.65
CA ILE A 78 9.18 -8.96 -1.12
C ILE A 78 9.22 -9.22 0.38
N GLY A 79 8.78 -8.23 1.18
CA GLY A 79 8.72 -8.35 2.64
C GLY A 79 7.90 -9.55 3.10
N GLU A 80 8.20 -10.12 4.27
CA GLU A 80 7.65 -11.39 4.76
C GLU A 80 6.10 -11.47 4.74
N LEU A 81 5.56 -12.65 4.40
CA LEU A 81 4.13 -12.93 4.49
C LEU A 81 3.89 -13.62 5.81
N ILE A 82 3.34 -12.88 6.78
CA ILE A 82 3.13 -13.37 8.14
C ILE A 82 2.08 -14.48 8.15
N THR A 83 0.95 -14.26 7.48
CA THR A 83 -0.15 -15.22 7.38
C THR A 83 -1.06 -14.88 6.20
N TYR A 84 -1.87 -15.85 5.77
CA TYR A 84 -2.97 -15.63 4.83
C TYR A 84 -4.03 -16.71 5.01
N SER A 85 -5.28 -16.40 4.65
CA SER A 85 -6.37 -17.37 4.52
C SER A 85 -7.17 -17.10 3.23
N THR A 86 -8.09 -18.00 2.91
CA THR A 86 -9.04 -17.81 1.82
C THR A 86 -10.42 -18.12 2.35
N GLU A 87 -11.32 -17.16 2.20
CA GLU A 87 -12.69 -17.21 2.69
C GLU A 87 -13.67 -17.13 1.50
N GLU A 88 -14.83 -17.77 1.62
CA GLU A 88 -15.84 -17.77 0.56
C GLU A 88 -16.49 -16.38 0.35
N SER A 89 -16.57 -15.58 1.41
CA SER A 89 -17.20 -14.27 1.41
C SER A 89 -16.55 -13.37 2.46
N VAL A 90 -16.23 -12.14 2.05
CA VAL A 90 -15.69 -11.09 2.92
C VAL A 90 -16.52 -9.82 2.75
N ILE A 91 -16.97 -9.25 3.87
CA ILE A 91 -17.80 -8.03 3.92
C ILE A 91 -16.97 -6.92 4.56
N ILE A 92 -16.68 -5.88 3.78
CA ILE A 92 -15.89 -4.73 4.24
C ILE A 92 -16.83 -3.60 4.64
N ASP A 93 -16.79 -3.21 5.91
CA ASP A 93 -17.53 -2.06 6.45
C ASP A 93 -16.65 -0.80 6.41
N THR A 94 -16.57 -0.20 5.23
CA THR A 94 -15.79 1.02 5.01
C THR A 94 -16.32 2.23 5.76
N GLN A 95 -17.59 2.23 6.20
CA GLN A 95 -18.18 3.34 6.95
C GLN A 95 -17.63 3.41 8.37
N SER A 96 -17.44 2.24 9.01
CA SER A 96 -16.82 2.18 10.34
C SER A 96 -15.36 2.64 10.36
N LEU A 97 -14.69 2.59 9.20
CA LEU A 97 -13.25 2.81 9.02
C LEU A 97 -12.91 4.23 8.54
N GLN A 98 -13.90 5.05 8.20
CA GLN A 98 -13.71 6.47 7.91
C GLN A 98 -13.63 7.23 9.23
N ASP A 99 -12.45 7.78 9.55
CA ASP A 99 -12.36 8.78 10.60
C ASP A 99 -13.18 9.99 10.17
N VAL A 100 -14.18 10.33 10.99
CA VAL A 100 -15.09 11.45 10.75
C VAL A 100 -14.26 12.74 10.75
N VAL A 101 -13.81 13.18 9.58
CA VAL A 101 -13.54 14.60 9.38
C VAL A 101 -14.90 15.28 9.52
N ALA A 102 -15.10 15.92 10.66
CA ALA A 102 -16.26 16.76 10.92
C ALA A 102 -16.22 17.92 9.91
N ASP A 103 -16.88 17.73 8.78
CA ASP A 103 -17.18 18.79 7.85
C ASP A 103 -18.51 19.42 8.30
N ASP A 104 -18.39 20.64 8.81
CA ASP A 104 -19.49 21.49 9.25
C ASP A 104 -20.32 21.87 8.01
N ASN A 105 -21.47 21.24 7.84
CA ASN A 105 -22.44 21.65 6.82
C ASN A 105 -23.81 21.85 7.48
N SER A 106 -24.14 23.13 7.69
CA SER A 106 -25.54 23.55 7.77
C SER A 106 -26.06 23.80 6.35
N GLU A 107 -27.19 23.16 6.08
CA GLU A 107 -27.94 23.12 4.82
C GLU A 107 -28.30 24.50 4.26
N GLU A 108 -28.35 24.61 2.94
CA GLU A 108 -29.56 25.08 2.24
C GLU A 108 -29.52 24.68 0.74
N ASN A 109 -30.46 23.83 0.33
CA ASN A 109 -30.73 23.50 -1.07
C ASN A 109 -31.56 24.61 -1.74
N PRO A 110 -31.45 24.75 -3.08
CA PRO A 110 -32.64 24.84 -3.92
C PRO A 110 -32.63 23.83 -5.09
N PRO A 111 -33.80 23.59 -5.71
CA PRO A 111 -34.07 22.37 -6.47
C PRO A 111 -33.76 22.47 -7.98
N ASP A 112 -33.42 21.29 -8.51
CA ASP A 112 -33.62 20.75 -9.87
C ASP A 112 -33.49 21.68 -11.08
N GLU A 113 -32.49 21.41 -11.93
CA GLU A 113 -32.67 21.40 -13.37
C GLU A 113 -31.75 20.37 -14.05
N GLU A 114 -32.38 19.53 -14.85
CA GLU A 114 -31.82 18.45 -15.64
C GLU A 114 -30.93 19.02 -16.76
N THR A 115 -29.61 18.93 -16.58
CA THR A 115 -28.64 19.01 -17.69
C THR A 115 -27.66 17.88 -17.53
N GLY A 116 -27.69 16.95 -18.48
CA GLY A 116 -26.68 15.91 -18.61
C GLY A 116 -25.34 16.56 -18.94
N ASP A 117 -24.59 16.90 -17.90
CA ASP A 117 -23.18 17.22 -18.03
C ASP A 117 -22.46 15.92 -18.37
N TYR A 118 -22.24 15.73 -19.67
CA TYR A 118 -21.14 14.94 -20.17
C TYR A 118 -19.91 15.36 -19.38
N LEU A 119 -19.41 14.46 -18.52
CA LEU A 119 -18.07 14.59 -17.96
C LEU A 119 -17.13 14.58 -19.17
N GLU A 120 -16.74 15.77 -19.62
CA GLU A 120 -15.57 15.91 -20.46
C GLU A 120 -14.44 15.23 -19.69
N GLU A 121 -13.90 14.15 -20.23
CA GLU A 121 -12.68 13.55 -19.72
C GLU A 121 -11.65 14.67 -19.70
N GLU A 122 -11.34 15.19 -18.50
CA GLU A 122 -10.24 16.12 -18.30
C GLU A 122 -8.99 15.36 -18.74
N PHE A 123 -8.57 15.62 -19.99
CA PHE A 123 -7.37 15.08 -20.56
C PHE A 123 -6.21 15.72 -19.78
N TYR A 124 -5.76 15.05 -18.72
CA TYR A 124 -4.53 15.44 -18.04
C TYR A 124 -3.42 15.34 -19.07
N GLU A 125 -2.82 16.48 -19.42
CA GLU A 125 -1.62 16.48 -20.24
C GLU A 125 -0.59 15.56 -19.56
N GLU A 126 -0.09 14.57 -20.31
CA GLU A 126 1.05 13.76 -19.88
C GLU A 126 2.22 14.71 -19.62
N LYS A 127 2.34 15.20 -18.38
CA LYS A 127 3.53 15.93 -17.97
C LYS A 127 4.67 14.94 -18.05
N PRO A 128 5.74 15.22 -18.80
CA PRO A 128 6.95 14.44 -18.67
C PRO A 128 7.34 14.49 -17.20
N LEU A 129 7.52 13.32 -16.59
CA LEU A 129 8.08 13.20 -15.25
C LEU A 129 9.46 13.85 -15.32
N THR A 130 9.57 15.08 -14.81
CA THR A 130 10.85 15.79 -14.67
C THR A 130 11.59 15.35 -13.42
N ASP A 131 11.02 14.41 -12.66
CA ASP A 131 11.51 13.95 -11.39
C ASP A 131 12.07 12.52 -11.58
N ASP A 132 13.38 12.39 -11.45
CA ASP A 132 14.06 11.11 -11.49
C ASP A 132 13.71 10.29 -10.23
N ILE A 133 13.09 9.12 -10.41
CA ILE A 133 12.77 8.19 -9.31
C ILE A 133 13.90 7.18 -9.15
N PHE A 134 14.53 7.17 -7.97
CA PHE A 134 15.59 6.21 -7.62
C PHE A 134 15.04 5.06 -6.78
N LEU A 135 15.11 3.85 -7.30
CA LEU A 135 14.81 2.61 -6.58
C LEU A 135 16.12 1.85 -6.31
N CYS A 136 16.56 1.85 -5.06
CA CYS A 136 17.78 1.17 -4.62
C CYS A 136 17.49 0.19 -3.47
N SER A 137 18.27 -0.89 -3.37
CA SER A 137 18.26 -1.79 -2.21
C SER A 137 18.79 -1.09 -0.96
N ASP A 138 18.40 -1.61 0.22
CA ASP A 138 18.85 -1.13 1.54
C ASP A 138 20.36 -0.87 1.64
N GLY A 139 21.19 -1.77 1.10
CA GLY A 139 22.64 -1.63 1.15
C GLY A 139 23.22 -0.39 0.44
N VAL A 140 22.45 0.28 -0.43
CA VAL A 140 22.87 1.57 -1.04
C VAL A 140 22.52 2.73 -0.10
N TRP A 141 21.33 2.70 0.50
CA TRP A 141 20.87 3.74 1.43
C TRP A 141 21.62 3.75 2.76
N ASP A 142 22.17 2.60 3.17
CA ASP A 142 23.05 2.50 4.34
C ASP A 142 24.42 3.19 4.14
N LEU A 143 24.85 3.33 2.88
CA LEU A 143 26.18 3.84 2.52
C LEU A 143 26.13 5.28 1.97
N VAL A 144 24.99 5.69 1.40
CA VAL A 144 24.87 6.96 0.68
C VAL A 144 23.63 7.72 1.13
N SER A 145 23.83 9.00 1.44
CA SER A 145 22.71 9.90 1.74
C SER A 145 21.93 10.27 0.49
N ALA A 146 20.62 10.53 0.62
CA ALA A 146 19.79 10.97 -0.49
C ALA A 146 20.33 12.24 -1.18
N SER A 147 20.93 13.15 -0.42
CA SER A 147 21.57 14.36 -0.95
C SER A 147 22.78 14.07 -1.84
N GLU A 148 23.59 13.07 -1.49
CA GLU A 148 24.79 12.72 -2.26
C GLU A 148 24.44 12.01 -3.57
N ILE A 149 23.37 11.21 -3.58
CA ILE A 149 22.82 10.63 -4.80
C ILE A 149 22.29 11.73 -5.72
N ALA A 150 21.51 12.68 -5.18
CA ALA A 150 20.95 13.78 -5.96
C ALA A 150 22.05 14.63 -6.61
N GLU A 151 23.10 15.01 -5.86
CA GLU A 151 24.22 15.80 -6.38
C GLU A 151 24.95 15.08 -7.52
N LYS A 152 25.25 13.79 -7.37
CA LYS A 152 25.97 13.00 -8.39
C LYS A 152 25.14 12.76 -9.64
N VAL A 153 23.83 12.65 -9.50
CA VAL A 153 22.91 12.49 -10.63
C VAL A 153 22.73 13.81 -11.38
N GLU A 154 22.54 14.92 -10.67
CA GLU A 154 22.39 16.25 -11.28
C GLU A 154 23.65 16.72 -12.00
N THR A 155 24.83 16.33 -11.49
CA THR A 155 26.12 16.69 -12.10
C THR A 155 26.54 15.76 -13.24
N ALA A 156 25.90 14.60 -13.39
CA ALA A 156 26.24 13.64 -14.42
C ALA A 156 25.68 14.06 -15.79
N ALA A 157 26.47 13.82 -16.84
CA ALA A 157 26.04 14.08 -18.22
C ALA A 157 24.87 13.20 -18.68
N SER A 158 24.58 12.11 -17.96
CA SER A 158 23.43 11.22 -18.16
C SER A 158 23.18 10.38 -16.90
N LEU A 159 21.96 9.87 -16.73
CA LEU A 159 21.60 8.97 -15.63
C LEU A 159 22.53 7.76 -15.52
N GLN A 160 22.90 7.15 -16.65
CA GLN A 160 23.83 6.02 -16.67
C GLN A 160 25.21 6.42 -16.13
N SER A 161 25.71 7.59 -16.52
CA SER A 161 26.98 8.12 -16.00
C SER A 161 26.91 8.40 -14.50
N GLY A 162 25.78 8.92 -14.00
CA GLY A 162 25.58 9.17 -12.57
C GLY A 162 25.55 7.87 -11.76
N VAL A 163 24.89 6.83 -12.27
CA VAL A 163 24.87 5.50 -11.66
C VAL A 163 26.26 4.84 -11.70
N GLU A 164 26.99 4.95 -12.80
CA GLU A 164 28.36 4.41 -12.92
C GLU A 164 29.33 5.13 -11.97
N GLU A 165 29.24 6.46 -11.84
CA GLU A 165 30.07 7.23 -10.92
C GLU A 165 29.71 6.95 -9.45
N LEU A 166 28.42 6.74 -9.17
CA LEU A 166 27.97 6.25 -7.86
C LEU A 166 28.61 4.90 -7.57
N THR A 167 28.49 3.89 -8.44
CA THR A 167 29.03 2.54 -8.18
C THR A 167 30.57 2.48 -8.12
N GLN A 168 31.29 3.29 -8.90
CA GLN A 168 32.76 3.31 -8.90
C GLN A 168 33.37 3.96 -7.65
N SER A 169 32.60 4.79 -6.92
CA SER A 169 33.06 5.39 -5.66
C SER A 169 33.25 4.36 -4.54
N TRP A 170 32.84 3.10 -4.73
CA TRP A 170 32.79 2.06 -3.68
C TRP A 170 33.51 0.75 -4.04
N THR A 171 34.28 0.72 -5.14
CA THR A 171 35.20 -0.40 -5.46
C THR A 171 36.61 -0.07 -4.99
#